data_AF-A0A8J7G1Z4-F1
#
_entry.id   AF-A0A8J7G1Z4-F1
#
_cell.length_a   1.000
_cell.length_b   1.000
_cell.length_c   1.000
_cell.angle_alpha   90.00
_cell.angle_beta   90.00
_cell.angle_gamma   90.00
#
_symmetry.space_group_name_H-M   'P 1'
#
loop_
_entity.id
_entity.type
_entity.pdbx_description
1 polymer ?
#
loop_
_entity_poly.entity_id
_entity_poly.type
_entity_poly.pdbx_seq_one_letter_code
_entity_poly.pdbx_strand_id
1 'polypeptide(L)'
;MSLQLLGMGVIGIRLFDRILTAEARQPDELADQIVAEIHDYLPVASPLEKEILFLLVRDTHDILSRYFCSVESLAVRRQVASVIGEMAVRARRLAGHRTH
;
A
#
# COMPACT_ATOMS: atom_id res chain seq x y z
N MET A 1 0.87 -5.44 -12.37
CA MET A 1 0.34 -6.73 -11.86
C MET A 1 0.25 -6.64 -10.35
N SER A 2 -0.94 -6.74 -9.77
CA SER A 2 -1.20 -6.61 -8.32
C SER A 2 -0.60 -7.73 -7.44
N LEU A 3 -0.02 -8.77 -8.04
CA LEU A 3 0.62 -9.90 -7.34
C LEU A 3 1.79 -9.49 -6.42
N GLN A 4 2.36 -8.29 -6.62
CA GLN A 4 3.49 -7.79 -5.84
C GLN A 4 3.14 -7.47 -4.38
N LEU A 5 1.89 -7.07 -4.13
CA LEU A 5 1.35 -6.87 -2.79
C LEU A 5 1.30 -8.21 -2.05
N LEU A 6 0.79 -9.27 -2.69
CA LEU A 6 0.68 -10.61 -2.08
C LEU A 6 2.03 -11.17 -1.64
N GLY A 7 3.13 -10.78 -2.30
CA GLY A 7 4.49 -11.12 -1.89
C GLY A 7 4.95 -10.49 -0.57
N MET A 8 4.14 -9.63 0.09
CA MET A 8 4.42 -9.10 1.43
C MET A 8 3.83 -9.96 2.56
N GLY A 9 3.26 -11.12 2.24
CA GLY A 9 2.62 -11.96 3.25
C GLY A 9 1.29 -11.38 3.74
N VAL A 10 1.01 -11.53 5.03
CA VAL A 10 -0.31 -11.23 5.63
C VAL A 10 -0.72 -9.78 5.41
N ILE A 11 0.18 -8.81 5.62
CA ILE A 11 -0.12 -7.40 5.38
C ILE A 11 -0.42 -7.11 3.91
N GLY A 12 0.29 -7.77 3.00
CA GLY A 12 0.04 -7.64 1.56
C GLY A 12 -1.36 -8.05 1.15
N ILE A 13 -1.86 -9.14 1.72
CA ILE A 13 -3.22 -9.63 1.49
C ILE A 13 -4.24 -8.65 2.07
N ARG A 14 -4.03 -8.17 3.31
CA ARG A 14 -4.92 -7.20 3.97
C ARG A 14 -5.03 -5.89 3.19
N LEU A 15 -3.90 -5.35 2.72
CA LEU A 15 -3.89 -4.14 1.91
C LEU A 15 -4.59 -4.36 0.56
N PHE A 16 -4.35 -5.50 -0.08
CA PHE A 16 -5.02 -5.81 -1.34
C PHE A 16 -6.54 -5.90 -1.16
N ASP A 17 -7.01 -6.60 -0.14
CA ASP A 17 -8.43 -6.69 0.19
C ASP A 17 -9.02 -5.30 0.48
N ARG A 18 -8.38 -4.53 1.38
CA ARG A 18 -8.80 -3.16 1.72
C ARG A 18 -8.93 -2.28 0.48
N ILE A 19 -7.97 -2.32 -0.44
CA ILE A 19 -8.01 -1.53 -1.68
C ILE A 19 -9.22 -1.88 -2.54
N LEU A 20 -9.60 -3.16 -2.59
CA LEU A 20 -10.72 -3.61 -3.41
C LEU A 20 -12.08 -3.36 -2.75
N THR A 21 -12.16 -3.40 -1.42
CA THR A 21 -13.43 -3.42 -0.68
C THR A 21 -13.74 -2.14 0.09
N ALA A 22 -12.75 -1.26 0.29
CA ALA A 22 -12.91 0.01 1.01
C ALA A 22 -14.11 0.83 0.49
N GLU A 23 -14.94 1.36 1.37
CA GLU A 23 -15.96 2.35 0.98
C GLU A 23 -15.26 3.71 0.81
N ALA A 24 -14.68 3.93 -0.37
CA ALA A 24 -13.94 5.14 -0.72
C ALA A 24 -14.24 5.53 -2.17
N ARG A 25 -14.60 6.78 -2.41
CA ARG A 25 -14.79 7.31 -3.77
C ARG A 25 -13.62 8.18 -4.18
N GLN A 26 -12.98 8.83 -3.22
CA GLN A 26 -11.85 9.72 -3.45
C GLN A 26 -10.52 9.05 -3.11
N PRO A 27 -9.42 9.44 -3.81
CA PRO A 27 -8.09 8.91 -3.54
C PRO A 27 -7.63 9.13 -2.10
N ASP A 28 -7.96 10.28 -1.50
CA ASP A 28 -7.57 10.62 -0.14
C ASP A 28 -8.25 9.73 0.91
N GLU A 29 -9.54 9.45 0.74
CA GLU A 29 -10.29 8.52 1.59
C GLU A 29 -9.71 7.10 1.54
N LEU A 30 -9.30 6.67 0.35
CA LEU A 30 -8.66 5.38 0.18
C LEU A 30 -7.25 5.36 0.79
N ALA A 31 -6.50 6.46 0.65
CA ALA A 31 -5.20 6.63 1.27
C ALA A 31 -5.29 6.52 2.80
N ASP A 32 -6.25 7.22 3.42
CA ASP A 32 -6.51 7.14 4.87
C ASP A 32 -6.78 5.71 5.31
N GLN A 33 -7.60 4.96 4.56
CA GLN A 33 -7.92 3.57 4.88
C GLN A 33 -6.72 2.63 4.72
N ILE A 34 -5.89 2.85 3.70
CA ILE A 34 -4.63 2.10 3.53
C ILE A 34 -3.68 2.39 4.68
N VAL A 35 -3.51 3.67 5.05
CA VAL A 35 -2.62 4.10 6.14
C VAL A 35 -3.09 3.55 7.48
N ALA A 36 -4.39 3.58 7.75
CA ALA A 36 -4.99 2.98 8.94
C ALA A 36 -4.70 1.47 9.02
N GLU A 37 -4.91 0.75 7.91
CA GLU A 37 -4.62 -0.69 7.84
C GLU A 37 -3.13 -1.01 8.10
N ILE A 38 -2.22 -0.16 7.61
CA ILE A 38 -0.80 -0.28 7.90
C ILE A 38 -0.53 -0.03 9.39
N HIS A 39 -1.05 1.06 9.95
CA HIS A 39 -0.88 1.38 11.37
C HIS A 39 -1.38 0.27 12.29
N ASP A 40 -2.52 -0.35 11.97
CA ASP A 40 -3.06 -1.47 12.73
C ASP A 40 -2.16 -2.72 12.69
N TYR A 41 -1.38 -2.90 11.62
CA TYR A 41 -0.44 -4.02 11.49
C TYR A 41 0.95 -3.72 12.08
N LEU A 42 1.34 -2.45 12.22
CA LEU A 42 2.67 -2.07 12.75
C LEU A 42 3.07 -2.75 14.07
N PRO A 43 2.19 -2.98 15.07
CA PRO A 43 2.57 -3.61 16.33
C PRO A 43 3.15 -5.02 16.16
N VAL A 44 2.68 -5.77 15.16
CA VAL A 44 3.08 -7.17 14.91
C VAL A 44 4.13 -7.30 13.79
N ALA A 45 4.44 -6.21 13.10
CA ALA A 45 5.42 -6.20 12.02
C ALA A 45 6.86 -6.37 12.53
N SER A 46 7.65 -7.15 11.79
CA SER A 46 9.10 -7.23 11.97
C SER A 46 9.78 -5.88 11.67
N PRO A 47 11.03 -5.65 12.15
CA PRO A 47 11.74 -4.39 11.88
C PRO A 47 11.85 -4.06 10.38
N LEU A 48 12.15 -5.06 9.55
CA LEU A 48 12.25 -4.88 8.09
C LEU A 48 10.89 -4.51 7.48
N GLU A 49 9.81 -5.17 7.89
CA GLU A 49 8.46 -4.82 7.46
C GLU A 49 8.09 -3.40 7.87
N LYS A 50 8.42 -2.99 9.09
CA LYS A 50 8.16 -1.62 9.57
C LYS A 50 8.80 -0.57 8.66
N GLU A 51 10.05 -0.76 8.25
CA GLU A 51 10.71 0.16 7.31
C GLU A 51 9.97 0.28 5.98
N ILE A 52 9.56 -0.87 5.41
CA ILE A 52 8.80 -0.91 4.15
C ILE A 52 7.45 -0.21 4.32
N LEU A 53 6.75 -0.49 5.42
CA LEU A 53 5.44 0.07 5.74
C LEU A 53 5.51 1.58 6.00
N PHE A 54 6.58 2.08 6.63
CA PHE A 54 6.81 3.52 6.79
C PHE A 54 6.97 4.23 5.45
N LEU A 55 7.73 3.64 4.52
CA LEU A 55 7.88 4.20 3.17
C LEU A 55 6.54 4.21 2.42
N LEU A 56 5.73 3.16 2.58
CA LEU A 56 4.39 3.13 2.01
C LEU A 56 3.49 4.22 2.59
N VAL A 57 3.40 4.35 3.92
CA VAL A 57 2.58 5.37 4.58
C VAL A 57 2.96 6.78 4.12
N ARG A 58 4.27 7.07 4.05
CA ARG A 58 4.78 8.38 3.62
C ARG A 58 4.31 8.76 2.22
N ASP A 59 4.35 7.82 1.29
CA ASP A 59 4.17 8.12 -0.14
C ASP A 59 2.74 7.84 -0.64
N THR A 60 1.89 7.17 0.14
CA THR A 60 0.56 6.69 -0.30
C THR A 60 -0.36 7.85 -0.68
N HIS A 61 -0.51 8.87 0.16
CA HIS A 61 -1.35 10.04 -0.13
C HIS A 61 -0.89 10.78 -1.38
N ASP A 62 0.41 11.06 -1.45
CA ASP A 62 1.02 11.80 -2.56
C ASP A 62 0.85 11.07 -3.89
N ILE A 63 0.98 9.75 -3.90
CA ILE A 63 0.83 8.96 -5.12
C ILE A 63 -0.64 8.83 -5.51
N LEU A 64 -1.53 8.57 -4.55
CA LEU A 64 -2.95 8.42 -4.87
C LEU A 64 -3.56 9.72 -5.41
N SER A 65 -3.26 10.86 -4.77
CA SER A 65 -3.73 12.18 -5.22
C SER A 65 -3.17 12.61 -6.58
N ARG A 66 -1.93 12.23 -6.91
CA ARG A 66 -1.30 12.59 -8.19
C ARG A 66 -1.79 11.76 -9.37
N TYR A 67 -2.04 10.47 -9.17
CA TYR A 67 -2.31 9.53 -10.27
C TYR A 67 -3.79 9.22 -10.48
N PHE A 68 -4.65 9.50 -9.50
CA PHE A 68 -6.06 9.14 -9.56
C PHE A 68 -6.94 10.34 -9.21
N CYS A 69 -7.98 10.57 -10.00
CA CYS A 69 -9.01 11.58 -9.69
C CYS A 69 -10.22 10.98 -8.95
N SER A 70 -10.40 9.65 -9.02
CA SER A 70 -11.48 8.90 -8.38
C SER A 70 -11.05 7.45 -8.28
N VAL A 71 -11.53 6.74 -7.25
CA VAL A 71 -11.25 5.32 -6.98
C VAL A 71 -12.53 4.48 -6.86
N GLU A 72 -13.64 4.97 -7.39
CA GLU A 72 -14.95 4.32 -7.28
C GLU A 72 -15.03 3.00 -8.08
N SER A 73 -14.37 2.93 -9.24
CA SER A 73 -14.45 1.73 -10.08
C SER A 73 -13.44 0.66 -9.65
N LEU A 74 -13.87 -0.60 -9.74
CA LEU A 74 -13.00 -1.76 -9.48
C LEU A 74 -11.78 -1.80 -10.42
N ALA A 75 -11.92 -1.31 -11.65
CA ALA A 75 -10.81 -1.22 -12.60
C ALA A 75 -9.72 -0.27 -12.10
N VAL A 76 -10.09 0.90 -11.57
CA VAL A 76 -9.13 1.83 -10.96
C VAL A 76 -8.54 1.24 -9.69
N ARG A 77 -9.33 0.58 -8.84
CA ARG A 77 -8.82 -0.07 -7.62
C ARG A 77 -7.76 -1.13 -7.90
N ARG A 78 -7.90 -1.88 -9.00
CA ARG A 78 -6.86 -2.82 -9.46
C ARG A 78 -5.58 -2.09 -9.89
N GLN A 79 -5.69 -0.91 -10.49
CA GLN A 79 -4.54 -0.08 -10.82
C GLN A 79 -3.87 0.46 -9.55
N VAL A 80 -4.66 0.96 -8.60
CA VAL A 80 -4.16 1.37 -7.27
C VAL A 80 -3.39 0.24 -6.61
N ALA A 81 -3.97 -0.97 -6.54
CA ALA A 81 -3.28 -2.13 -5.98
C ALA A 81 -1.97 -2.45 -6.71
N SER A 82 -1.90 -2.27 -8.04
CA SER A 82 -0.65 -2.43 -8.78
C SER A 82 0.38 -1.38 -8.38
N VAL A 83 -0.03 -0.11 -8.28
CA VAL A 83 0.86 1.01 -7.91
C VAL A 83 1.42 0.82 -6.49
N ILE A 84 0.56 0.51 -5.51
CA ILE A 84 0.98 0.23 -4.14
C ILE A 84 1.91 -1.00 -4.09
N GLY A 85 1.62 -2.04 -4.88
CA GLY A 85 2.50 -3.20 -5.03
C GLY A 85 3.89 -2.85 -5.55
N GLU A 86 3.98 -1.97 -6.55
CA GLU A 86 5.25 -1.50 -7.09
C GLU A 86 6.03 -0.67 -6.07
N MET A 87 5.34 0.20 -5.33
CA MET A 87 5.94 0.96 -4.23
C MET A 87 6.51 0.03 -3.16
N ALA A 88 5.77 -1.01 -2.78
CA ALA A 88 6.24 -1.99 -1.80
C ALA A 88 7.47 -2.76 -2.28
N VAL A 89 7.56 -3.08 -3.58
CA VAL A 89 8.77 -3.68 -4.17
C VAL A 89 9.94 -2.71 -4.12
N ARG A 90 9.74 -1.43 -4.45
CA ARG A 90 10.79 -0.41 -4.38
C ARG A 90 11.26 -0.19 -2.93
N ALA A 91 10.32 -0.08 -2.00
CA ALA A 91 10.60 0.06 -0.57
C ALA A 91 11.40 -1.14 -0.03
N ARG A 92 11.06 -2.37 -0.42
CA ARG A 92 11.84 -3.57 -0.09
C ARG A 92 13.28 -3.51 -0.60
N ARG A 93 13.48 -3.05 -1.84
CA ARG A 93 14.83 -2.88 -2.39
C ARG A 93 15.62 -1.86 -1.58
N LEU A 94 15.01 -0.72 -1.24
CA LEU A 94 15.66 0.33 -0.44
C LEU A 94 16.00 -0.14 0.97
N ALA A 95 15.11 -0.87 1.63
CA ALA A 95 15.34 -1.44 2.96
C ALA A 95 16.45 -2.49 2.94
N GLY A 96 16.46 -3.39 1.95
CA GLY A 96 17.50 -4.41 1.81
C GLY A 96 18.90 -3.87 1.52
N HIS A 97 19.03 -2.67 0.92
CA HIS A 97 20.32 -2.02 0.68
C HIS A 97 20.89 -1.31 1.93
N ARG A 98 20.11 -1.15 3.01
CA ARG A 98 20.59 -0.55 4.28
C ARG A 98 21.21 -1.56 5.24
N THR A 99 21.04 -2.86 4.97
CA THR A 99 21.57 -3.97 5.77
C THR A 99 22.90 -4.54 5.25
N HIS A 100 23.52 -3.90 4.26
CA HIS A 100 24.87 -4.19 3.76
C HIS A 100 25.80 -3.02 4.03
#